data_AF-A0A4R0N441-F1
#
_entry.id   AF-A0A4R0N441-F1
#
_cell.length_a   1.000
_cell.length_b   1.000
_cell.length_c   1.000
_cell.angle_alpha   90.00
_cell.angle_beta   90.00
_cell.angle_gamma   90.00
#
_symmetry.space_group_name_H-M   'P 1'
#
loop_
_entity.id
_entity.type
_entity.pdbx_description
1 polymer ?
#
loop_
_entity_poly.entity_id
_entity_poly.type
_entity_poly.pdbx_seq_one_letter_code
_entity_poly.pdbx_strand_id
1 'polypeptide(L)' 'MNQSEEREKSMKAANETSIYKLLLVGIIISMIGVYARFAFDSTALSIASWIVLFIGSWVCCKAVFKMLNTK' A
#
# COMPACT_ATOMS: atom_id res chain seq x y z
N MET A 1 28.52 -8.11 6.92
CA MET A 1 27.83 -6.86 7.26
C MET A 1 27.45 -6.92 8.72
N ASN A 2 27.79 -5.90 9.50
CA ASN A 2 27.51 -5.91 10.93
C ASN A 2 26.02 -5.64 11.15
N GLN A 3 25.36 -6.33 12.08
CA GLN A 3 23.90 -6.25 12.27
C GLN A 3 23.40 -4.82 12.58
N SER A 4 24.27 -3.98 13.13
CA SER A 4 24.04 -2.56 13.39
C SER A 4 23.90 -1.71 12.12
N GLU A 5 24.65 -2.01 11.07
CA GLU A 5 24.67 -1.23 9.81
C GLU A 5 23.40 -1.46 8.98
N GLU A 6 22.91 -2.71 8.96
CA GLU A 6 21.62 -3.09 8.36
C GLU A 6 20.45 -2.38 9.02
N ARG A 7 20.44 -2.33 10.37
CA ARG A 7 19.40 -1.63 11.14
C ARG A 7 19.39 -0.13 10.86
N GLU A 8 20.55 0.50 10.73
CA GLU A 8 20.64 1.94 10.47
C GLU A 8 20.13 2.30 9.07
N LYS A 9 20.44 1.48 8.06
CA LYS A 9 19.92 1.63 6.69
C LYS A 9 18.40 1.43 6.64
N SER A 10 17.88 0.40 7.32
CA SER A 10 16.45 0.15 7.44
C SER A 10 15.73 1.33 8.11
N MET A 11 16.27 1.85 9.22
CA MET A 11 15.73 3.03 9.92
C MET A 11 15.70 4.28 9.03
N LYS A 12 16.74 4.52 8.24
CA LYS A 12 16.78 5.66 7.31
C LYS A 12 15.72 5.52 6.21
N ALA A 13 15.63 4.34 5.59
CA ALA A 13 14.62 4.07 4.56
C ALA A 13 13.18 4.16 5.11
N ALA A 14 12.95 3.65 6.32
CA ALA A 14 11.65 3.71 6.99
C ALA A 14 11.18 5.14 7.29
N ASN A 15 12.10 6.11 7.38
CA ASN A 15 11.76 7.50 7.66
C ASN A 15 11.62 8.37 6.38
N GLU A 16 11.69 7.76 5.20
CA GLU A 16 11.52 8.47 3.94
C GLU A 16 10.06 8.87 3.72
N THR A 17 9.79 10.18 3.72
CA THR A 17 8.46 10.76 3.47
C THR A 17 7.82 10.24 2.18
N SER A 18 8.62 9.88 1.17
CA SER A 18 8.12 9.30 -0.08
C SER A 18 7.39 7.97 0.13
N ILE A 19 7.82 7.13 1.09
CA ILE A 19 7.19 5.84 1.38
C ILE A 19 5.84 6.07 2.05
N TYR A 20 5.77 6.98 3.04
CA TYR A 20 4.50 7.33 3.69
C TYR A 20 3.47 7.90 2.72
N LYS A 21 3.89 8.76 1.78
CA LYS A 21 2.99 9.27 0.72
C LYS A 21 2.45 8.16 -0.16
N LEU A 22 3.30 7.19 -0.53
CA LEU A 22 2.89 6.07 -1.38
C LEU A 22 1.93 5.14 -0.64
N LEU A 23 2.17 4.91 0.65
CA LEU A 23 1.30 4.13 1.52
C LEU A 23 -0.06 4.83 1.72
N LEU A 24 -0.06 6.15 1.94
CA LEU A 24 -1.29 6.96 2.04
C LEU A 24 -2.15 6.85 0.77
N VAL A 25 -1.54 6.98 -0.41
CA VAL A 25 -2.26 6.84 -1.68
C VAL A 25 -2.89 5.45 -1.80
N GLY A 26 -2.15 4.39 -1.46
CA GLY A 26 -2.67 3.01 -1.46
C GLY A 26 -3.85 2.80 -0.50
N ILE A 27 -3.78 3.38 0.69
CA ILE A 27 -4.87 3.34 1.68
C ILE A 27 -6.13 4.03 1.13
N ILE A 28 -5.99 5.23 0.56
CA ILE A 28 -7.13 5.98 0.01
C ILE A 28 -7.81 5.18 -1.12
N ILE A 29 -7.02 4.61 -2.04
CA ILE A 29 -7.54 3.76 -3.11
C ILE A 29 -8.28 2.54 -2.53
N SER A 30 -7.71 1.90 -1.52
CA SER A 30 -8.33 0.74 -0.85
C SER A 30 -9.64 1.13 -0.18
N MET A 31 -9.70 2.26 0.51
CA MET A 31 -10.93 2.79 1.11
C MET A 31 -12.01 3.04 0.08
N ILE A 32 -11.67 3.60 -1.09
CA ILE A 32 -12.61 3.81 -2.19
C ILE A 32 -13.16 2.47 -2.70
N GLY A 33 -12.29 1.46 -2.87
CA GLY A 33 -12.71 0.12 -3.28
C GLY A 33 -13.65 -0.55 -2.28
N VAL A 34 -13.34 -0.47 -0.98
CA VAL A 34 -14.21 -0.98 0.09
C VAL A 34 -15.54 -0.24 0.10
N TYR A 35 -15.53 1.08 0.03
CA TYR A 35 -16.76 1.88 0.02
C TYR A 35 -17.64 1.53 -1.19
N ALA A 36 -17.07 1.50 -2.40
CA ALA A 36 -17.80 1.21 -3.62
C ALA A 36 -18.43 -0.19 -3.59
N ARG A 37 -17.79 -1.17 -2.94
CA ARG A 37 -18.33 -2.53 -2.77
C ARG A 37 -19.67 -2.54 -2.01
N PHE A 38 -19.91 -1.58 -1.13
CA PHE A 38 -21.13 -1.48 -0.33
C PHE A 38 -22.06 -0.34 -0.76
N ALA A 39 -21.65 0.49 -1.71
CA ALA A 39 -22.42 1.65 -2.15
C ALA A 39 -23.68 1.26 -2.94
N PHE A 40 -23.62 0.21 -3.76
CA PHE A 40 -24.77 -0.28 -4.54
C PHE A 40 -24.71 -1.80 -4.77
N ASP A 41 -25.88 -2.41 -4.98
CA ASP A 41 -26.02 -3.84 -5.27
C ASP A 41 -26.02 -4.10 -6.79
N SER A 42 -24.84 -3.98 -7.40
CA SER A 42 -24.62 -4.29 -8.81
C SER A 42 -23.42 -5.22 -8.95
N THR A 43 -23.59 -6.32 -9.68
CA THR A 43 -22.51 -7.28 -9.95
C THR A 43 -21.32 -6.62 -10.64
N ALA A 44 -21.57 -5.71 -11.57
CA ALA A 44 -20.53 -4.97 -12.27
C ALA A 44 -19.75 -4.04 -11.32
N LEU A 45 -20.47 -3.32 -10.45
CA LEU A 45 -19.84 -2.46 -9.44
C LEU A 45 -19.05 -3.29 -8.42
N SER A 46 -19.56 -4.45 -8.03
CA SER A 46 -18.88 -5.38 -7.12
C SER A 46 -17.53 -5.79 -7.71
N ILE A 47 -17.49 -6.25 -8.96
CA ILE A 47 -16.24 -6.64 -9.65
C ILE A 47 -15.27 -5.45 -9.73
N ALA A 48 -15.75 -4.29 -10.16
CA ALA A 48 -14.92 -3.08 -10.24
C ALA A 48 -14.32 -2.70 -8.86
N SER A 49 -15.11 -2.82 -7.80
CA SER A 49 -14.70 -2.52 -6.42
C SER A 49 -13.59 -3.45 -5.95
N TRP A 50 -13.69 -4.74 -6.27
CA TRP A 50 -12.64 -5.72 -5.99
C TRP A 50 -11.34 -5.41 -6.75
N ILE A 51 -11.43 -4.98 -8.02
CA ILE A 51 -10.26 -4.57 -8.81
C ILE A 51 -9.58 -3.35 -8.17
N VAL A 52 -10.36 -2.34 -7.78
CA VAL A 52 -9.83 -1.13 -7.12
C VAL A 52 -9.17 -1.48 -5.79
N LEU A 53 -9.81 -2.34 -4.98
CA LEU A 53 -9.26 -2.81 -3.72
C LEU A 53 -7.96 -3.59 -3.93
N PHE A 54 -7.89 -4.43 -4.96
CA PHE A 54 -6.69 -5.16 -5.33
C PHE A 54 -5.54 -4.22 -5.72
N ILE A 55 -5.82 -3.18 -6.52
CA ILE A 55 -4.82 -2.17 -6.90
C ILE A 55 -4.32 -1.42 -5.67
N GLY A 56 -5.22 -0.99 -4.78
CA GLY A 56 -4.85 -0.30 -3.54
C GLY A 56 -3.96 -1.17 -2.63
N SER A 57 -4.35 -2.43 -2.45
CA SER A 57 -3.56 -3.42 -1.68
C SER A 57 -2.17 -3.65 -2.30
N TRP A 58 -2.10 -3.80 -3.63
CA TRP A 58 -0.84 -3.95 -4.35
C TRP A 58 0.10 -2.76 -4.16
N VAL A 59 -0.43 -1.52 -4.20
CA VAL A 59 0.35 -0.30 -3.94
C VAL A 59 0.87 -0.28 -2.50
N CYS A 60 0.04 -0.64 -1.53
CA CYS A 60 0.46 -0.76 -0.12
C CYS A 60 1.57 -1.80 0.06
N CYS A 61 1.45 -2.99 -0.55
CA CYS A 61 2.50 -4.01 -0.52
C CYS A 61 3.82 -3.49 -1.12
N LYS A 62 3.76 -2.77 -2.26
CA LYS A 62 4.94 -2.12 -2.84
C LYS A 62 5.56 -1.08 -1.90
N ALA A 63 4.74 -0.30 -1.20
CA ALA A 63 5.22 0.67 -0.22
C ALA A 63 6.00 -0.03 0.92
N VAL A 64 5.43 -1.12 1.44
CA VAL A 64 6.03 -1.91 2.53
C VAL A 64 7.33 -2.57 2.10
N PHE A 65 7.39 -3.19 0.92
CA PHE A 65 8.64 -3.78 0.43
C PHE A 65 9.74 -2.73 0.23
N LYS A 66 9.37 -1.54 -0.26
CA LYS A 66 10.27 -0.40 -0.36
C LYS A 66 10.76 0.08 1.01
N MET A 67 9.88 0.10 2.02
CA MET A 67 10.22 0.42 3.41
C MET A 67 11.21 -0.57 4.02
N LEU A 68 11.01 -1.87 3.74
CA LEU A 68 11.88 -2.95 4.20
C LEU A 68 13.18 -3.04 3.39
N ASN A 69 13.40 -2.14 2.42
CA ASN A 69 14.55 -2.13 1.52
C ASN A 69 14.81 -3.51 0.86
N THR A 70 13.74 -4.27 0.64
CA THR A 70 13.76 -5.55 -0.05
C THR A 70 13.55 -5.28 -1.54
N LYS A 71 14.48 -5.75 -2.38
CA LYS A 71 14.40 -5.60 -3.84
C LYS A 71 13.27 -6.43 -4.44
#